data_AF-A0A7V9VIZ6-F1
#
_entry.id   AF-A0A7V9VIZ6-F1
#
_cell.length_a   1.000
_cell.length_b   1.000
_cell.length_c   1.000
_cell.angle_alpha   90.00
_cell.angle_beta   90.00
_cell.angle_gamma   90.00
#
_symmetry.space_group_name_H-M   'P 1'
#
loop_
_entity.id
_entity.type
_entity.pdbx_description
1 polymer ?
#
loop_
_entity_poly.entity_id
_entity_poly.type
_entity_poly.pdbx_seq_one_letter_code
_entity_poly.pdbx_strand_id
1 'polypeptide(L)' 'MIDSELDDELTSLAIATGRDKLALAREALAEWLEDQEDARDAETIIAQGNPTIPLEEVKRSLGLER' A
#
# COMPACT_ATOMS: atom_id res chain seq x y z
N MET A 1 -1.16 23.17 -3.66
CA MET A 1 -1.76 23.65 -2.40
C MET A 1 -2.48 22.46 -1.81
N ILE A 2 -2.08 22.02 -0.62
CA ILE A 2 -2.75 20.90 0.06
C ILE A 2 -4.16 21.38 0.45
N ASP A 3 -5.15 20.51 0.29
CA ASP A 3 -6.52 20.81 0.71
C ASP A 3 -6.57 21.12 2.21
N SER A 4 -7.43 22.05 2.64
CA SER A 4 -7.48 22.46 4.06
C SER A 4 -7.82 21.31 5.00
N GLU A 5 -8.64 20.35 4.57
CA GLU A 5 -9.03 19.20 5.39
C GLU A 5 -7.82 18.28 5.62
N LEU A 6 -7.08 17.97 4.55
CA LEU A 6 -5.85 17.16 4.64
C LEU A 6 -4.76 17.86 5.47
N ASP A 7 -4.68 19.18 5.39
CA ASP A 7 -3.76 19.97 6.20
C ASP A 7 -4.09 19.87 7.71
N ASP A 8 -5.38 19.89 8.07
CA ASP A 8 -5.87 19.74 9.44
C ASP A 8 -5.64 18.32 9.98
N GLU A 9 -5.89 17.29 9.16
CA GLU A 9 -5.62 15.89 9.49
C GLU A 9 -4.13 15.66 9.78
N LEU A 10 -3.26 16.11 8.88
CA LEU A 10 -1.81 15.99 9.04
C LEU A 10 -1.31 16.74 10.28
N THR A 11 -1.91 17.89 10.60
CA THR A 11 -1.58 18.65 11.83
C THR A 11 -2.00 17.87 13.08
N SER A 12 -3.21 17.32 13.09
CA SER A 12 -3.73 16.52 14.20
C SER A 12 -2.88 15.27 14.45
N LEU A 13 -2.47 14.59 13.38
CA LEU A 13 -1.61 13.42 13.44
C LEU A 13 -0.19 13.77 13.91
N ALA A 14 0.37 14.89 13.42
CA ALA A 14 1.66 15.39 13.88
C ALA A 14 1.67 15.67 15.39
N ILE A 15 0.62 16.31 15.91
CA ILE A 15 0.47 16.57 17.35
C ILE A 15 0.38 15.26 18.14
N ALA A 16 -0.47 14.33 17.70
CA ALA A 16 -0.69 13.07 18.40
C ALA A 16 0.55 12.15 18.44
N THR A 17 1.37 12.19 17.38
CA THR A 17 2.55 11.33 17.24
C THR A 17 3.86 12.00 17.66
N GLY A 18 3.85 13.33 17.86
CA GLY A 18 5.06 14.12 18.10
C GLY A 18 6.00 14.20 16.89
N ARG A 19 5.51 13.86 15.69
CA ARG A 19 6.28 13.85 14.44
C ARG A 19 6.04 15.14 13.65
N ASP A 20 6.95 15.46 12.75
CA ASP A 20 6.76 16.61 11.87
C ASP A 20 5.80 16.28 10.71
N LYS A 21 5.00 17.27 10.36
CA LYS A 21 3.98 17.18 9.31
C LYS A 21 4.55 16.78 7.96
N LEU A 22 5.73 17.30 7.62
CA LEU A 22 6.37 17.07 6.34
C LEU A 22 6.87 15.63 6.21
N ALA A 23 7.42 15.05 7.29
CA ALA A 23 7.81 13.65 7.32
C ALA A 23 6.61 12.73 7.18
N LEU A 24 5.52 13.00 7.90
CA LEU A 24 4.26 12.24 7.75
C LEU A 24 3.73 12.30 6.31
N ALA A 25 3.72 13.49 5.70
CA ALA A 25 3.28 13.65 4.33
C ALA A 25 4.21 12.93 3.33
N ARG A 26 5.52 12.96 3.55
CA ARG A 26 6.49 12.25 2.69
C ARG A 26 6.35 10.74 2.80
N GLU A 27 6.16 10.23 4.01
CA GLU A 27 5.94 8.80 4.26
C GLU A 27 4.64 8.33 3.60
N ALA A 28 3.52 9.02 3.84
CA ALA A 28 2.24 8.68 3.21
C ALA A 28 2.31 8.70 1.68
N LEU A 29 3.04 9.64 1.09
CA LEU A 29 3.26 9.67 -0.36
C LEU A 29 4.14 8.51 -0.85
N ALA A 30 5.16 8.12 -0.08
CA ALA A 30 6.02 7.01 -0.43
C ALA A 30 5.25 5.68 -0.38
N GLU A 31 4.49 5.44 0.69
CA GLU A 31 3.63 4.26 0.84
C GLU A 31 2.57 4.20 -0.27
N TRP A 32 1.91 5.32 -0.57
CA TRP A 32 0.94 5.36 -1.66
C TRP A 32 1.57 5.04 -3.03
N LEU A 33 2.79 5.52 -3.29
CA LEU A 33 3.48 5.21 -4.55
C LEU A 33 3.84 3.73 -4.65
N GLU A 34 4.28 3.11 -3.55
CA GLU A 34 4.58 1.68 -3.47
C GLU A 34 3.32 0.83 -3.72
N ASP A 35 2.21 1.15 -3.05
CA ASP A 35 0.92 0.47 -3.26
C ASP A 35 0.45 0.56 -4.74
N GLN A 36 0.66 1.71 -5.38
CA GLN A 36 0.30 1.91 -6.78
C GLN A 36 1.21 1.14 -7.74
N GLU A 37 2.49 0.98 -7.40
CA GLU A 37 3.43 0.14 -8.16
C GLU A 37 3.04 -1.33 -8.07
N ASP A 38 2.75 -1.82 -6.87
CA ASP A 38 2.30 -3.19 -6.62
C ASP A 38 0.99 -3.52 -7.38
N ALA A 39 0.02 -2.61 -7.35
CA ALA A 39 -1.23 -2.77 -8.08
C ALA A 39 -0.99 -2.88 -9.60
N ARG A 40 -0.14 -2.01 -10.15
CA ARG A 40 0.20 -2.02 -11.57
C ARG A 40 0.95 -3.28 -11.98
N ASP A 41 1.85 -3.75 -11.14
CA ASP A 41 2.61 -4.97 -11.40
C ASP A 41 1.68 -6.21 -11.37
N ALA A 42 0.73 -6.25 -10.44
CA ALA A 42 -0.31 -7.27 -10.41
C ALA A 42 -1.18 -7.25 -11.69
N GLU A 43 -1.65 -6.08 -12.13
CA GLU A 43 -2.38 -5.92 -13.39
C GLU A 43 -1.57 -6.41 -14.60
N THR A 44 -0.27 -6.11 -14.61
CA THR A 44 0.64 -6.53 -15.67
C THR A 44 0.77 -8.06 -15.72
N ILE A 45 0.94 -8.71 -14.58
CA ILE A 45 1.00 -10.18 -14.48
C ILE A 45 -0.30 -10.83 -14.96
N ILE A 46 -1.45 -10.27 -14.59
CA ILE A 46 -2.76 -10.74 -15.06
C ILE A 46 -2.86 -10.62 -16.59
N ALA A 47 -2.46 -9.47 -17.14
CA ALA A 47 -2.53 -9.20 -18.57
C ALA A 47 -1.62 -10.13 -19.41
N GLN A 48 -0.53 -10.63 -18.84
CA GLN A 48 0.36 -11.59 -19.50
C GLN A 48 -0.26 -12.99 -19.71
N GLY A 49 -1.39 -13.30 -19.05
CA GLY A 49 -2.06 -14.59 -19.21
C GLY A 49 -1.24 -15.78 -18.70
N ASN A 50 -0.38 -15.54 -17.71
CA ASN A 50 0.43 -16.59 -17.09
C ASN A 50 -0.46 -17.68 -16.46
N PRO A 51 0.02 -18.95 -16.39
CA PRO A 51 -0.71 -20.01 -15.71
C PRO A 51 -1.05 -19.62 -14.27
N THR A 52 -2.29 -19.86 -13.87
CA THR A 52 -2.75 -19.64 -12.50
C THR A 52 -2.62 -20.93 -11.68
N ILE A 53 -2.34 -20.77 -10.39
CA ILE A 53 -2.31 -21.87 -9.41
C ILE A 53 -3.52 -21.71 -8.48
N PRO A 54 -4.32 -22.76 -8.23
CA PRO A 54 -5.44 -22.69 -7.29
C PRO A 54 -4.96 -22.33 -5.87
N LEU A 55 -5.77 -21.56 -5.14
CA LEU A 55 -5.44 -21.14 -3.77
C LEU A 55 -5.13 -22.34 -2.86
N GLU A 56 -5.87 -23.44 -2.99
CA GLU A 56 -5.62 -24.66 -2.20
C GLU A 56 -4.27 -25.32 -2.52
N GLU A 57 -3.80 -25.22 -3.76
CA GLU A 57 -2.48 -25.72 -4.16
C GLU A 57 -1.36 -24.80 -3.64
N VAL A 58 -1.58 -23.48 -3.61
CA VAL A 58 -0.67 -22.52 -2.97
C VAL A 58 -0.59 -22.78 -1.46
N LYS A 59 -1.72 -22.97 -0.78
CA LYS A 59 -1.73 -23.30 0.64
C LYS A 59 -0.96 -24.59 0.93
N ARG A 60 -1.12 -25.61 0.08
CA ARG A 60 -0.35 -26.86 0.17
C ARG A 60 1.15 -26.64 0.04
N SER A 61 1.58 -25.90 -0.98
CA SER A 61 3.01 -25.67 -1.26
C SER A 61 3.71 -24.88 -0.14
N LEU A 62 2.95 -24.02 0.57
CA LEU A 62 3.44 -23.23 1.70
C LEU A 62 3.25 -23.91 3.07
N GLY A 63 2.66 -25.11 3.14
CA GLY A 63 2.37 -25.78 4.41
C GLY A 63 1.30 -25.10 5.26
N LEU A 64 0.38 -24.37 4.63
CA LEU A 64 -0.70 -23.60 5.25
C LEU A 64 -2.05 -24.35 5.24
N GLU A 65 -2.05 -25.67 5.04
CA GLU A 65 -3.25 -26.52 5.11
C GLU A 65 -3.72 -26.61 6.58
N ARG A 66 -4.60 -25.70 7.01
CA ARG A 66 -5.31 -25.75 8.28
C ARG A 66 -6.77 -25.37 8.10
#